data_AF-A0A377XSU8-F1
#
_entry.id   AF-A0A377XSU8-F1
#
_cell.length_a   1.000
_cell.length_b   1.000
_cell.length_c   1.000
_cell.angle_alpha   90.00
_cell.angle_beta   90.00
_cell.angle_gamma   90.00
#
_symmetry.space_group_name_H-M   'P 1'
#
loop_
_entity.id
_entity.type
_entity.pdbx_description
1 polymer ?
#
loop_
_entity_poly.entity_id
_entity_poly.type
_entity_poly.pdbx_seq_one_letter_code
_entity_poly.pdbx_strand_id
1 'polypeptide(L)'
;MRTEPAFWFTPPTVNVRQPRRWKQFLITLLVIFPSTNLVPAVTGMLLPSLKGSLLLHLINDACVVALVVWFWMPIVTRLFAGWLKKN
;
A
#
# COMPACT_ATOMS: atom_id res chain seq x y z
N MET A 1 -33.53 -18.94 6.63
CA MET A 1 -32.88 -17.73 7.15
C MET A 1 -31.65 -17.47 6.27
N ARG A 2 -31.59 -16.32 5.59
CA ARG A 2 -30.46 -15.99 4.70
C ARG A 2 -29.35 -15.42 5.57
N THR A 3 -28.33 -16.21 5.84
CA THR A 3 -27.14 -15.77 6.60
C THR A 3 -26.32 -14.90 5.67
N GLU A 4 -26.53 -13.58 5.70
CA GLU A 4 -25.79 -12.66 4.86
C GLU A 4 -24.39 -12.42 5.45
N PRO A 5 -23.29 -12.77 4.76
CA PRO A 5 -21.92 -12.41 5.18
C PRO A 5 -21.64 -10.89 5.08
N ALA A 6 -22.67 -10.06 5.04
CA ALA A 6 -22.61 -8.63 4.69
C ALA A 6 -21.93 -7.73 5.76
N PHE A 7 -21.62 -8.26 6.94
CA PHE A 7 -21.01 -7.46 8.01
C PHE A 7 -19.55 -7.07 7.72
N TRP A 8 -18.82 -7.86 6.93
CA TRP A 8 -17.38 -7.61 6.67
C TRP A 8 -17.11 -6.42 5.75
N PHE A 9 -18.07 -6.07 4.90
CA PHE A 9 -17.93 -5.01 3.88
C PHE A 9 -18.88 -3.82 4.09
N THR A 10 -19.72 -3.87 5.12
CA THR A 10 -20.60 -2.74 5.48
C THR A 10 -19.91 -1.94 6.60
N PRO A 11 -19.33 -0.77 6.31
CA PRO A 11 -18.77 0.07 7.37
C PRO A 11 -19.91 0.48 8.33
N PRO A 12 -19.73 0.35 9.66
CA PRO A 12 -20.76 0.70 10.65
C PRO A 12 -21.16 2.18 10.63
N THR A 13 -20.38 3.03 9.96
CA THR A 13 -20.63 4.47 9.81
C THR A 13 -20.80 4.82 8.33
N VAL A 14 -22.04 5.10 7.91
CA VAL A 14 -22.41 5.51 6.54
C VAL A 14 -21.81 6.87 6.13
N ASN A 15 -21.29 7.65 7.08
CA ASN A 15 -20.89 9.05 6.87
C ASN A 15 -19.36 9.30 6.87
N VAL A 16 -18.56 8.33 6.41
CA VAL A 16 -17.12 8.56 6.18
C VAL A 16 -16.95 9.07 4.76
N ARG A 17 -16.51 10.32 4.63
CA ARG A 17 -16.27 10.93 3.33
C ARG A 17 -15.15 10.18 2.61
N GLN A 18 -15.52 9.42 1.59
CA GLN A 18 -14.58 8.70 0.74
C GLN A 18 -13.60 9.68 0.07
N PRO A 19 -12.29 9.40 0.06
CA PRO A 19 -11.34 10.22 -0.68
C PRO A 19 -11.70 10.22 -2.16
N ARG A 20 -11.51 11.36 -2.83
CA ARG A 20 -11.75 11.45 -4.28
C ARG A 20 -10.84 10.44 -5.00
N ARG A 21 -11.41 9.68 -5.95
CA ARG A 21 -10.70 8.60 -6.68
C ARG A 21 -9.35 9.02 -7.27
N TRP A 22 -9.26 10.25 -7.80
CA TRP A 22 -8.01 10.79 -8.35
C TRP A 22 -6.94 11.02 -7.26
N LYS A 23 -7.33 11.45 -6.06
CA LYS A 23 -6.42 11.63 -4.91
C LYS A 23 -5.89 10.27 -4.45
N GLN A 24 -6.78 9.28 -4.37
CA GLN A 24 -6.41 7.90 -4.06
C GLN A 24 -5.43 7.34 -5.08
N PHE A 25 -5.70 7.52 -6.38
CA PHE A 25 -4.80 7.08 -7.45
C PHE A 25 -3.39 7.67 -7.30
N LEU A 26 -3.27 8.98 -7.12
CA LEU A 26 -1.97 9.64 -6.94
C LEU A 26 -1.22 9.14 -5.72
N ILE A 27 -1.93 8.96 -4.59
CA ILE A 27 -1.33 8.42 -3.36
C ILE A 27 -0.83 7.00 -3.60
N THR A 28 -1.65 6.13 -4.19
CA THR A 28 -1.24 4.75 -4.47
C THR A 28 -0.06 4.69 -5.42
N LEU A 29 -0.04 5.53 -6.46
CA LEU A 29 1.07 5.61 -7.41
C LEU A 29 2.36 6.04 -6.69
N LEU A 30 2.28 7.07 -5.85
CA LEU A 30 3.41 7.61 -5.09
C LEU A 30 3.97 6.60 -4.09
N VAL A 31 3.15 5.73 -3.53
CA VAL A 31 3.59 4.70 -2.58
C VAL A 31 4.15 3.47 -3.28
N ILE A 32 3.45 2.98 -4.31
CA ILE A 32 3.82 1.74 -4.99
C ILE A 32 5.09 1.94 -5.81
N PHE A 33 5.15 2.99 -6.63
CA PHE A 33 6.26 3.22 -7.58
C PHE A 33 7.66 3.22 -6.95
N PRO A 34 7.94 3.98 -5.86
CA PRO A 34 9.25 3.93 -5.24
C PRO A 34 9.48 2.60 -4.52
N SER A 35 8.45 1.99 -3.92
CA SER A 35 8.60 0.71 -3.22
C SER A 35 8.99 -0.42 -4.17
N THR A 36 8.34 -0.50 -5.33
CA THR A 36 8.62 -1.53 -6.34
C THR A 36 9.96 -1.34 -7.05
N ASN A 37 10.58 -0.18 -6.95
CA ASN A 37 11.91 0.06 -7.51
C ASN A 37 13.01 -0.11 -6.45
N LEU A 38 12.81 0.44 -5.25
CA LEU A 38 13.78 0.43 -4.17
C LEU A 38 14.00 -0.98 -3.63
N VAL A 39 12.91 -1.73 -3.40
CA VAL A 39 13.00 -3.06 -2.79
C VAL A 39 13.77 -4.06 -3.68
N PRO A 40 13.43 -4.27 -4.97
CA PRO A 40 14.23 -5.16 -5.84
C PRO A 40 15.66 -4.69 -6.07
N ALA A 41 15.91 -3.37 -6.07
CA ALA A 41 17.28 -2.87 -6.16
C ALA A 41 18.11 -3.28 -4.94
N VAL A 42 17.55 -3.12 -3.73
CA VAL A 42 18.21 -3.46 -2.46
C VAL A 42 18.34 -4.97 -2.29
N THR A 43 17.26 -5.73 -2.48
CA THR A 43 17.29 -7.21 -2.36
C THR A 43 18.15 -7.83 -3.45
N GLY A 44 18.14 -7.30 -4.67
CA GLY A 44 18.99 -7.75 -5.76
C GLY A 44 20.49 -7.47 -5.54
N MET A 45 20.83 -6.45 -4.76
CA MET A 45 22.21 -6.16 -4.37
C MET A 45 22.66 -7.03 -3.18
N LEU A 46 21.78 -7.27 -2.21
CA LEU A 46 22.07 -8.09 -1.03
C LEU A 46 22.08 -9.60 -1.30
N LEU A 47 21.19 -10.06 -2.19
CA LEU A 47 20.96 -11.48 -2.47
C LEU A 47 21.12 -11.78 -3.98
N PRO A 48 22.29 -11.50 -4.58
CA PRO A 48 22.50 -11.72 -6.01
C PRO A 48 22.38 -13.19 -6.42
N SER A 49 22.67 -14.12 -5.51
CA SER A 49 22.62 -15.57 -5.77
C SER A 49 21.21 -16.13 -5.94
N LEU A 50 20.17 -15.41 -5.49
CA LEU A 50 18.76 -15.82 -5.62
C LEU A 50 18.04 -15.12 -6.78
N LYS A 51 18.77 -14.37 -7.62
CA LYS A 51 18.21 -13.64 -8.77
C LYS A 51 17.46 -14.58 -9.71
N GLY A 52 16.20 -14.25 -10.01
CA GLY A 52 15.32 -15.03 -10.88
C GLY A 52 14.58 -16.18 -10.20
N SER A 53 14.76 -16.39 -8.90
CA SER A 53 14.01 -17.41 -8.15
C SER A 53 12.66 -16.88 -7.65
N LEU A 54 11.65 -17.76 -7.61
CA LEU A 54 10.33 -17.46 -7.00
C LEU A 54 10.46 -17.00 -5.54
N LEU A 55 11.45 -17.54 -4.82
CA LEU A 55 11.71 -17.16 -3.44
C LEU A 55 12.15 -15.69 -3.32
N LEU A 56 13.01 -15.23 -4.23
CA LEU A 56 13.41 -13.82 -4.24
C LEU A 56 12.22 -12.91 -4.54
N HIS A 57 11.34 -13.29 -5.47
CA HIS A 57 10.10 -12.54 -5.74
C HIS A 57 9.23 -12.43 -4.48
N LEU A 58 9.05 -13.54 -3.75
CA LEU A 58 8.25 -13.55 -2.51
C LEU A 58 8.87 -12.67 -1.41
N ILE A 59 10.19 -12.71 -1.25
CA ILE A 59 10.91 -11.82 -0.32
C ILE A 59 10.71 -10.36 -0.73
N ASN A 60 10.78 -10.08 -2.03
CA ASN A 60 10.60 -8.75 -2.56
C ASN A 60 9.19 -8.22 -2.27
N ASP A 61 8.15 -9.02 -2.52
CA ASP A 61 6.76 -8.66 -2.25
C ASP A 61 6.53 -8.42 -0.75
N ALA A 62 7.05 -9.30 0.11
CA ALA A 62 6.97 -9.14 1.56
C ALA A 62 7.64 -7.84 2.03
N CYS A 63 8.82 -7.51 1.51
CA CYS A 63 9.50 -6.26 1.83
C CYS A 63 8.74 -5.03 1.30
N VAL A 64 8.17 -5.08 0.10
CA VAL A 64 7.33 -4.01 -0.45
C VAL A 64 6.14 -3.75 0.48
N VAL A 65 5.39 -4.79 0.85
CA VAL A 65 4.23 -4.66 1.73
C VAL A 65 4.64 -4.11 3.10
N ALA A 66 5.70 -4.64 3.70
CA ALA A 66 6.21 -4.14 4.98
C ALA A 66 6.58 -2.66 4.92
N LEU A 67 7.31 -2.24 3.88
CA LEU A 67 7.72 -0.86 3.68
C LEU A 67 6.50 0.05 3.44
N VAL A 68 5.54 -0.40 2.64
CA VAL A 68 4.30 0.34 2.40
C VAL A 68 3.51 0.57 3.69
N VAL A 69 3.31 -0.49 4.48
CA VAL A 69 2.51 -0.44 5.71
C VAL A 69 3.19 0.36 6.82
N TRP A 70 4.50 0.19 7.01
CA TRP A 70 5.21 0.77 8.15
C TRP A 70 5.88 2.12 7.85
N PHE A 71 6.30 2.36 6.61
CA PHE A 71 7.02 3.59 6.24
C PHE A 71 6.13 4.55 5.44
N TRP A 72 5.52 4.08 4.35
CA TRP A 72 4.73 4.97 3.50
C TRP A 72 3.42 5.42 4.12
N MET A 73 2.64 4.52 4.72
CA MET A 73 1.37 4.86 5.37
C MET A 73 1.51 6.04 6.36
N PRO A 74 2.43 6.04 7.34
CA PRO A 74 2.55 7.17 8.26
C PRO A 74 3.03 8.46 7.57
N ILE A 75 3.92 8.37 6.57
CA ILE A 75 4.44 9.55 5.88
C ILE A 75 3.35 10.20 5.02
N VAL A 76 2.66 9.41 4.20
CA VAL A 76 1.60 9.86 3.29
C VAL A 76 0.42 10.38 4.08
N THR A 77 -0.03 9.66 5.11
CA THR A 77 -1.15 10.13 5.93
C THR A 77 -0.83 11.47 6.59
N ARG A 78 0.42 11.70 7.04
CA ARG A 78 0.85 13.00 7.60
C ARG A 78 0.96 14.10 6.54
N LEU A 79 1.64 13.84 5.42
CA LEU A 79 1.83 14.82 4.34
C LEU A 79 0.50 15.25 3.73
N PHE A 80 -0.39 14.30 3.49
CA PHE A 80 -1.67 14.55 2.82
C PHE A 80 -2.82 14.77 3.79
N ALA A 81 -2.62 14.76 5.11
CA ALA A 81 -3.69 15.02 6.10
C ALA A 81 -4.44 16.34 5.82
N GLY A 82 -3.69 17.42 5.58
CA GLY A 82 -4.28 18.72 5.26
C GLY A 82 -4.90 18.79 3.87
N TRP A 83 -4.28 18.13 2.88
CA TRP A 83 -4.73 18.13 1.49
C TRP A 83 -5.94 17.22 1.23
N LEU A 84 -6.08 16.13 1.99
CA LEU A 84 -7.25 15.25 1.98
C LEU A 84 -8.47 15.92 2.64
N LYS A 85 -8.25 16.72 3.70
CA LYS A 85 -9.31 17.53 4.32
C LYS A 85 -9.74 18.71 3.47
N LYS A 86 -8.84 19.28 2.65
CA LYS A 86 -9.14 20.41 1.77
C LYS A 86 -9.88 19.93 0.51
N ASN A 87 -11.05 20.51 0.27
CA ASN A 87 -12.08 20.08 -0.66
C ASN A 87 -11.64 20.11 -2.13
#